data_AF-A0A151MF19-F1
#
_entry.id   AF-A0A151MF19-F1
#
_cell.length_a   1.000
_cell.length_b   1.000
_cell.length_c   1.000
_cell.angle_alpha   90.00
_cell.angle_beta   90.00
_cell.angle_gamma   90.00
#
_symmetry.space_group_name_H-M   'P 1'
#
loop_
_entity.id
_entity.type
_entity.pdbx_description
1 polymer ?
#
loop_
_entity_poly.entity_id
_entity_poly.type
_entity_poly.pdbx_seq_one_letter_code
_entity_poly.pdbx_strand_id
1 'polypeptide(L)'
;MRKLAWSFKSPADSQCEHSTVRMEAMLLNIGLALLCVLKTQAEVPVQPDFDLKKFTGTWHIVVGASNCPVFLSMKEIMKTSVAIITAMPGGDLTLTVGFPLPDACQKIEMHLKSTGQPGHYTNSEMGKRDMRVVETDYDHYAIVYMFKDQGGETSVTLQLFNAFPELPPVS
;
A
#
# COMPACT_ATOMS: atom_id res chain seq x y z
N MET A 1 -18.10 66.65 -22.56
CA MET A 1 -16.85 66.41 -23.31
C MET A 1 -16.14 65.19 -22.76
N ARG A 2 -16.20 64.04 -23.43
CA ARG A 2 -15.25 62.93 -23.25
C ARG A 2 -14.96 62.37 -24.64
N LYS A 3 -13.71 62.50 -25.10
CA LYS A 3 -13.24 61.97 -26.37
C LYS A 3 -13.18 60.44 -26.25
N LEU A 4 -13.93 59.73 -27.08
CA LEU A 4 -13.72 58.29 -27.32
C LEU A 4 -12.52 58.19 -28.28
N ALA A 5 -11.37 57.78 -27.75
CA ALA A 5 -10.23 57.38 -28.57
C ALA A 5 -10.54 55.99 -29.14
N TRP A 6 -10.84 55.93 -30.43
CA TRP A 6 -10.95 54.66 -31.15
C TRP A 6 -9.53 54.17 -31.44
N SER A 7 -9.04 53.22 -30.64
CA SER A 7 -7.81 52.49 -30.93
C SER A 7 -8.12 51.47 -32.01
N PHE A 8 -7.77 51.77 -33.26
CA PHE A 8 -7.82 50.80 -34.36
C PHE A 8 -6.67 49.81 -34.19
N LYS A 9 -6.98 48.61 -33.69
CA LYS A 9 -6.04 47.49 -33.68
C LYS A 9 -5.83 47.04 -35.13
N SER A 10 -4.58 47.00 -35.60
CA SER A 10 -4.26 46.63 -36.98
C SER A 10 -4.55 45.13 -37.22
N PRO A 11 -5.01 44.69 -38.41
CA PRO A 11 -5.33 43.29 -38.68
C PRO A 11 -4.16 42.31 -38.41
N ALA A 12 -2.92 42.78 -38.56
CA ALA A 12 -1.71 42.01 -38.24
C ALA A 12 -1.54 41.77 -36.73
N ASP A 13 -1.90 42.75 -35.89
CA ASP A 13 -1.85 42.61 -34.44
C ASP A 13 -2.89 41.61 -33.95
N SER A 14 -4.10 41.61 -34.51
CA SER A 14 -5.13 40.61 -34.15
C SER A 14 -4.74 39.18 -34.54
N GLN A 15 -3.98 39.02 -35.63
CA GLN A 15 -3.50 37.71 -36.10
C GLN A 15 -2.36 37.16 -35.21
N CYS A 16 -1.47 38.03 -34.74
CA CYS A 16 -0.42 37.71 -33.77
C CYS A 16 -1.00 37.40 -32.39
N GLU A 17 -1.97 38.19 -31.89
CA GLU A 17 -2.66 37.92 -30.63
C GLU A 17 -3.39 36.56 -30.67
N HIS A 18 -4.08 36.25 -31.77
CA HIS A 18 -4.70 34.93 -31.97
C HIS A 18 -3.69 33.77 -32.02
N SER A 19 -2.52 33.97 -32.62
CA SER A 19 -1.48 32.93 -32.72
C SER A 19 -0.79 32.67 -31.37
N THR A 20 -0.51 33.73 -30.61
CA THR A 20 0.04 33.63 -29.26
C THR A 20 -0.95 32.95 -28.30
N VAL A 21 -2.24 33.33 -28.34
CA VAL A 21 -3.30 32.69 -27.53
C VAL A 21 -3.44 31.20 -27.85
N ARG A 22 -3.31 30.80 -29.13
CA ARG A 22 -3.34 29.40 -29.54
C ARG A 22 -2.13 28.60 -29.04
N MET A 23 -0.94 29.20 -29.01
CA MET A 23 0.29 28.57 -28.53
C MET A 23 0.27 28.37 -27.01
N GLU A 24 -0.15 29.38 -26.25
CA GLU A 24 -0.34 29.29 -24.79
C GLU A 24 -1.38 28.23 -24.43
N ALA A 25 -2.50 28.17 -25.16
CA ALA A 25 -3.53 27.15 -24.96
C ALA A 25 -3.00 25.73 -25.27
N MET A 26 -2.16 25.57 -26.29
CA MET A 26 -1.53 24.27 -26.59
C MET A 26 -0.54 23.87 -25.50
N LEU A 27 0.31 24.80 -25.03
CA LEU A 27 1.26 24.54 -23.95
C LEU A 27 0.57 24.21 -22.63
N LEU A 28 -0.53 24.89 -22.29
CA LEU A 28 -1.37 24.58 -21.14
C LEU A 28 -2.02 23.20 -21.23
N ASN A 29 -2.54 22.82 -22.40
CA ASN A 29 -3.12 21.49 -22.61
C ASN A 29 -2.07 20.38 -22.55
N ILE A 30 -0.88 20.60 -23.12
CA ILE A 30 0.25 19.67 -23.03
C ILE A 30 0.73 19.56 -21.58
N GLY A 31 0.86 20.69 -20.87
CA GLY A 31 1.21 20.72 -19.45
C GLY A 31 0.19 19.98 -18.59
N LEU A 32 -1.11 20.17 -18.85
CA LEU A 32 -2.19 19.46 -18.15
C LEU A 32 -2.17 17.95 -18.46
N ALA A 33 -1.94 17.56 -19.72
CA ALA A 33 -1.80 16.16 -20.10
C ALA A 33 -0.57 15.51 -19.43
N LEU A 34 0.58 16.20 -19.39
CA LEU A 34 1.78 15.74 -18.68
C LEU A 34 1.53 15.63 -17.17
N LEU A 35 0.81 16.57 -16.57
CA LEU A 35 0.39 16.50 -15.16
C LEU A 35 -0.59 15.35 -14.91
N CYS A 36 -1.47 15.02 -15.85
CA CYS A 36 -2.34 13.84 -15.78
C CYS A 36 -1.53 12.54 -15.85
N VAL A 37 -0.48 12.47 -16.67
CA VAL A 37 0.44 11.32 -16.73
C VAL A 37 1.25 11.17 -15.43
N LEU A 38 1.61 12.28 -14.78
CA LEU A 38 2.38 12.28 -13.53
C LEU A 38 1.57 11.86 -12.29
N LYS A 39 0.25 11.71 -12.38
CA LYS A 39 -0.62 11.28 -11.26
C LYS A 39 -0.83 9.77 -11.20
N THR A 40 0.17 8.97 -11.54
CA THR A 40 0.17 7.57 -11.12
C THR A 40 0.57 7.51 -9.65
N GLN A 41 -0.41 7.60 -8.74
CA GLN A 41 -0.19 7.07 -7.40
C GLN A 41 0.12 5.58 -7.60
N ALA A 42 1.30 5.14 -7.19
CA ALA A 42 1.67 3.73 -7.31
C ALA A 42 0.72 2.91 -6.44
N GLU A 43 -0.25 2.25 -7.08
CA GLU A 43 -1.04 1.20 -6.47
C GLU A 43 -0.05 0.18 -5.87
N VAL A 44 -0.28 -0.22 -4.61
CA VAL A 44 0.58 -1.23 -3.98
C VAL A 44 0.39 -2.55 -4.74
N PRO A 45 1.45 -3.12 -5.34
CA PRO A 45 1.32 -4.33 -6.14
C PRO A 45 0.97 -5.54 -5.26
N VAL A 46 0.48 -6.58 -5.92
CA VAL A 46 0.17 -7.89 -5.33
C VAL A 46 0.90 -8.95 -6.14
N GLN A 47 1.45 -9.96 -5.48
CA GLN A 47 2.13 -11.10 -6.09
C GLN A 47 1.27 -11.68 -7.24
N PRO A 48 1.79 -11.72 -8.48
CA PRO A 48 1.10 -12.35 -9.59
C PRO A 48 0.81 -13.83 -9.29
N ASP A 49 -0.37 -14.29 -9.71
CA ASP A 49 -0.84 -15.68 -9.57
C ASP A 49 -0.73 -16.23 -8.13
N PHE A 50 -0.97 -15.35 -7.15
CA PHE A 50 -0.84 -15.69 -5.74
C PHE A 50 -1.68 -16.91 -5.33
N ASP A 51 -1.00 -17.92 -4.78
CA ASP A 51 -1.63 -19.13 -4.22
C ASP A 51 -1.62 -19.11 -2.68
N LEU A 52 -2.80 -18.89 -2.10
CA LEU A 52 -2.99 -18.87 -0.64
C LEU A 52 -2.59 -20.20 0.02
N LYS A 53 -2.76 -21.34 -0.65
CA LYS A 53 -2.41 -22.64 -0.06
C LYS A 53 -0.90 -22.77 0.11
N LYS A 54 -0.11 -22.31 -0.85
CA LYS A 54 1.35 -22.28 -0.76
C LYS A 54 1.85 -21.28 0.27
N PHE A 55 1.13 -20.18 0.46
CA PHE A 55 1.47 -19.15 1.45
C PHE A 55 1.09 -19.51 2.89
N THR A 56 0.17 -20.48 3.07
CA THR A 56 -0.29 -20.97 4.39
C THR A 56 0.86 -21.65 5.13
N GLY A 57 1.02 -21.34 6.41
CA GLY A 57 2.09 -21.89 7.24
C GLY A 57 2.72 -20.87 8.19
N THR A 58 3.91 -21.22 8.68
CA THR A 58 4.64 -20.48 9.70
C THR A 58 5.71 -19.59 9.06
N TRP A 59 5.70 -18.30 9.38
CA TRP A 59 6.61 -17.29 8.88
C TRP A 59 7.28 -16.53 10.02
N HIS A 60 8.57 -16.21 9.89
CA HIS A 60 9.26 -15.36 10.87
C HIS A 60 9.34 -13.93 10.34
N ILE A 61 8.94 -12.96 11.16
CA ILE A 61 9.00 -11.54 10.81
C ILE A 61 10.41 -11.05 11.14
N VAL A 62 11.25 -10.87 10.12
CA VAL A 62 12.68 -10.54 10.33
C VAL A 62 13.00 -9.06 10.16
N VAL A 63 12.20 -8.35 9.36
CA VAL A 63 12.34 -6.90 9.13
C VAL A 63 10.96 -6.25 9.13
N GLY A 64 10.88 -5.04 9.69
CA GLY A 64 9.67 -4.23 9.67
C GLY A 64 9.98 -2.74 9.58
N ALA A 65 9.24 -2.04 8.75
CA ALA A 65 9.22 -0.58 8.64
C ALA A 65 7.78 -0.10 8.81
N SER A 66 7.55 0.85 9.71
CA SER A 66 6.21 1.35 10.00
C SER A 66 6.25 2.82 10.41
N ASN A 67 5.18 3.56 10.11
CA ASN A 67 4.91 4.86 10.71
C ASN A 67 3.93 4.77 11.92
N CYS A 68 3.50 3.57 12.32
CA CYS A 68 2.65 3.38 13.50
C CYS A 68 3.48 3.55 14.79
N PRO A 69 3.11 4.48 15.71
CA PRO A 69 3.86 4.68 16.95
C PRO A 69 3.98 3.42 17.82
N VAL A 70 2.92 2.60 17.87
CA VAL A 70 2.91 1.33 18.63
C VAL A 70 3.87 0.31 18.00
N PHE A 71 3.93 0.22 16.68
CA PHE A 71 4.89 -0.65 16.02
C PHE A 71 6.33 -0.19 16.29
N LEU A 72 6.57 1.12 16.22
CA LEU A 72 7.87 1.70 16.47
C LEU A 72 8.36 1.47 17.90
N SER A 73 7.48 1.54 18.91
CA SER A 73 7.84 1.24 20.29
C SER A 73 8.16 -0.24 20.53
N MET A 74 7.64 -1.14 19.69
CA MET A 74 7.83 -2.59 19.78
C MET A 74 8.77 -3.16 18.71
N LYS A 75 9.49 -2.31 17.97
CA LYS A 75 10.22 -2.71 16.75
C LYS A 75 11.15 -3.91 16.95
N GLU A 76 11.93 -3.92 18.02
CA GLU A 76 12.90 -5.02 18.27
C GLU A 76 12.19 -6.33 18.65
N ILE A 77 11.08 -6.25 19.39
CA ILE A 77 10.22 -7.41 19.67
C ILE A 77 9.61 -7.93 18.36
N MET A 78 9.11 -7.04 17.50
CA MET A 78 8.46 -7.39 16.24
C MET A 78 9.36 -8.14 15.25
N LYS A 79 10.69 -7.94 15.31
CA LYS A 79 11.67 -8.68 14.50
C LYS A 79 11.92 -10.12 14.97
N THR A 80 11.37 -10.49 16.12
CA THR A 80 11.45 -11.85 16.68
C THR A 80 10.10 -12.54 16.69
N SER A 81 9.09 -11.91 16.07
CA SER A 81 7.73 -12.41 16.02
C SER A 81 7.55 -13.47 14.95
N VAL A 82 6.59 -14.36 15.20
CA VAL A 82 6.19 -15.40 14.26
C VAL A 82 4.78 -15.08 13.77
N ALA A 83 4.57 -15.11 12.46
CA ALA A 83 3.28 -15.00 11.81
C ALA A 83 2.82 -16.39 11.35
N ILE A 84 1.61 -16.77 11.71
CA ILE A 84 0.96 -18.00 11.26
C ILE A 84 -0.16 -17.59 10.31
N ILE A 85 -0.08 -18.08 9.08
CA ILE A 85 -1.04 -17.84 8.00
C ILE A 85 -1.92 -19.07 7.89
N THR A 86 -3.22 -18.91 8.10
CA THR A 86 -4.21 -19.98 7.98
C THR A 86 -5.23 -19.63 6.90
N ALA A 87 -5.32 -20.48 5.85
CA ALA A 87 -6.36 -20.35 4.84
C ALA A 87 -7.74 -20.65 5.42
N MET A 88 -8.73 -19.84 5.06
CA MET A 88 -10.12 -19.97 5.49
C MET A 88 -11.04 -20.23 4.28
N PRO A 89 -12.26 -20.76 4.51
CA PRO A 89 -13.25 -20.92 3.45
C PRO A 89 -13.53 -19.60 2.70
N GLY A 90 -13.84 -19.69 1.41
CA GLY A 90 -14.10 -18.50 0.58
C GLY A 90 -12.85 -17.72 0.15
N GLY A 91 -11.65 -18.24 0.45
CA GLY A 91 -10.39 -17.57 0.12
C GLY A 91 -9.98 -16.51 1.14
N ASP A 92 -10.66 -16.44 2.28
CA ASP A 92 -10.30 -15.61 3.43
C ASP A 92 -9.01 -16.14 4.10
N LEU A 93 -8.45 -15.34 4.99
CA LEU A 93 -7.19 -15.58 5.69
C LEU A 93 -7.34 -15.28 7.18
N THR A 94 -6.75 -16.08 8.05
CA THR A 94 -6.45 -15.67 9.42
C THR A 94 -4.93 -15.49 9.57
N LEU A 95 -4.53 -14.30 10.04
CA LEU A 95 -3.15 -13.98 10.39
C LEU A 95 -3.05 -13.93 11.92
N THR A 96 -2.27 -14.85 12.49
CA THR A 96 -1.96 -14.86 13.92
C THR A 96 -0.49 -14.50 14.12
N VAL A 97 -0.21 -13.42 14.85
CA VAL A 97 1.14 -12.98 15.17
C VAL A 97 1.43 -13.26 16.65
N GLY A 98 2.42 -14.10 16.91
CA GLY A 98 2.98 -14.35 18.24
C GLY A 98 4.24 -13.51 18.46
N PHE A 99 4.37 -12.89 19.62
CA PHE A 99 5.54 -12.06 19.96
C PHE A 99 5.90 -12.16 21.45
N PRO A 100 7.21 -12.16 21.77
CA PRO A 100 7.66 -12.27 23.15
C PRO A 100 7.52 -10.93 23.89
N LEU A 101 6.87 -10.94 25.05
CA LEU A 101 7.02 -9.92 26.09
C LEU A 101 7.85 -10.49 27.25
N PRO A 102 8.41 -9.64 28.13
CA PRO A 102 9.26 -10.10 29.23
C PRO A 102 8.64 -11.21 30.10
N ASP A 103 7.33 -11.12 30.36
CA ASP A 103 6.65 -12.04 31.27
C ASP A 103 5.94 -13.20 30.56
N ALA A 104 5.60 -13.06 29.27
CA ALA A 104 4.83 -14.04 28.52
C ALA A 104 4.91 -13.83 26.99
N CYS A 105 4.67 -14.89 26.23
CA CYS A 105 4.39 -14.78 24.80
C CYS A 105 2.95 -14.29 24.61
N GLN A 106 2.77 -13.19 23.89
CA GLN A 106 1.47 -12.66 23.51
C GLN A 106 1.12 -13.05 22.08
N LYS A 107 -0.17 -13.10 21.78
CA LYS A 107 -0.67 -13.35 20.43
C LYS A 107 -1.75 -12.36 20.04
N ILE A 108 -1.72 -11.93 18.78
CA ILE A 108 -2.78 -11.15 18.14
C ILE A 108 -3.28 -11.94 16.94
N GLU A 109 -4.59 -12.06 16.82
CA GLU A 109 -5.23 -12.74 15.70
C GLU A 109 -6.06 -11.74 14.89
N MET A 110 -5.98 -11.85 13.56
CA MET A 110 -6.69 -10.99 12.62
C MET A 110 -7.34 -11.87 11.54
N HIS A 111 -8.67 -11.81 11.45
CA HIS A 111 -9.40 -12.38 10.33
C HIS A 111 -9.43 -11.37 9.18
N LEU A 112 -9.04 -11.79 7.99
CA LEU A 112 -8.91 -10.94 6.82
C LEU A 112 -9.75 -11.53 5.68
N LYS A 113 -10.63 -10.70 5.15
CA LYS A 113 -11.57 -11.04 4.09
C LYS A 113 -10.93 -10.87 2.73
N SER A 114 -11.14 -11.86 1.85
CA SER A 114 -10.73 -11.75 0.45
C SER A 114 -11.44 -10.59 -0.23
N THR A 115 -10.71 -9.86 -1.07
CA THR A 115 -11.27 -8.80 -1.93
C THR A 115 -11.76 -9.33 -3.28
N GLY A 116 -11.58 -10.63 -3.54
CA GLY A 116 -11.74 -11.23 -4.87
C GLY A 116 -10.45 -11.25 -5.68
N GLN A 117 -9.45 -10.43 -5.33
CA GLN A 117 -8.08 -10.52 -5.84
C GLN A 117 -7.22 -11.37 -4.88
N PRO A 118 -6.70 -12.54 -5.29
CA PRO A 118 -5.79 -13.33 -4.47
C PRO A 118 -4.58 -12.52 -4.01
N GLY A 119 -4.21 -12.64 -2.73
CA GLY A 119 -3.10 -11.88 -2.15
C GLY A 119 -3.49 -10.50 -1.63
N HIS A 120 -4.74 -10.05 -1.83
CA HIS A 120 -5.26 -8.79 -1.29
C HIS A 120 -6.46 -9.03 -0.37
N TYR A 121 -6.29 -8.62 0.88
CA TYR A 121 -7.26 -8.86 1.94
C TYR A 121 -7.61 -7.59 2.71
N THR A 122 -8.81 -7.55 3.29
CA THR A 122 -9.27 -6.41 4.09
C THR A 122 -10.01 -6.85 5.35
N ASN A 123 -10.11 -5.97 6.35
CA ASN A 123 -11.03 -6.14 7.48
C ASN A 123 -11.51 -4.74 7.92
N SER A 124 -12.77 -4.62 8.34
CA SER A 124 -13.36 -3.36 8.84
C SER A 124 -13.91 -3.45 10.26
N GLU A 125 -13.86 -4.61 10.93
CA GLU A 125 -14.46 -4.84 12.26
C GLU A 125 -13.85 -3.95 13.36
N MET A 126 -12.53 -3.69 13.29
CA MET A 126 -11.80 -2.86 14.26
C MET A 126 -11.01 -1.75 13.56
N GLY A 127 -11.67 -1.06 12.63
CA GLY A 127 -11.05 -0.10 11.71
C GLY A 127 -10.66 -0.75 10.38
N LYS A 128 -10.47 0.07 9.35
CA LYS A 128 -10.13 -0.41 8.00
C LYS A 128 -8.70 -0.93 8.00
N ARG A 129 -8.54 -2.18 7.63
CA ARG A 129 -7.26 -2.86 7.40
C ARG A 129 -7.21 -3.33 5.97
N ASP A 130 -6.03 -3.23 5.39
CA ASP A 130 -5.74 -3.66 4.03
C ASP A 130 -4.37 -4.36 4.06
N MET A 131 -4.34 -5.64 3.73
CA MET A 131 -3.13 -6.44 3.67
C MET A 131 -2.92 -6.89 2.24
N ARG A 132 -1.70 -6.71 1.74
CA ARG A 132 -1.27 -7.18 0.42
C ARG A 132 0.00 -8.00 0.56
N VAL A 133 0.02 -9.19 -0.04
CA VAL A 133 1.27 -9.93 -0.27
C VAL A 133 1.89 -9.35 -1.53
N VAL A 134 2.90 -8.51 -1.36
CA VAL A 134 3.55 -7.77 -2.44
C VAL A 134 4.36 -8.70 -3.33
N GLU A 135 5.10 -9.61 -2.70
CA GLU A 135 6.00 -10.54 -3.37
C GLU A 135 6.24 -11.75 -2.48
N THR A 136 6.32 -12.95 -3.05
CA THR A 136 6.74 -14.16 -2.33
C THR A 136 7.18 -15.24 -3.30
N ASP A 137 8.17 -16.03 -2.90
CA ASP A 137 8.51 -17.29 -3.55
C ASP A 137 7.91 -18.52 -2.86
N TYR A 138 7.07 -18.29 -1.84
CA TYR A 138 6.39 -19.27 -0.97
C TYR A 138 7.31 -20.07 -0.04
N ASP A 139 8.54 -20.34 -0.45
CA ASP A 139 9.43 -21.28 0.24
C ASP A 139 10.47 -20.59 1.13
N HIS A 140 10.84 -19.33 0.84
CA HIS A 140 11.91 -18.64 1.55
C HIS A 140 11.47 -17.29 2.10
N TYR A 141 10.77 -16.47 1.33
CA TYR A 141 10.43 -15.12 1.78
C TYR A 141 9.05 -14.64 1.32
N ALA A 142 8.56 -13.63 2.01
CA ALA A 142 7.45 -12.82 1.56
C ALA A 142 7.59 -11.37 2.00
N ILE A 143 7.18 -10.44 1.16
CA ILE A 143 7.05 -9.03 1.50
C ILE A 143 5.56 -8.75 1.69
N VAL A 144 5.21 -8.31 2.89
CA VAL A 144 3.82 -8.04 3.28
C VAL A 144 3.65 -6.56 3.55
N TYR A 145 2.71 -5.95 2.84
CA TYR A 145 2.23 -4.60 3.09
C TYR A 145 0.96 -4.66 3.94
N MET A 146 0.87 -3.80 4.95
CA MET A 146 -0.32 -3.60 5.75
C MET A 146 -0.63 -2.12 5.92
N PHE A 147 -1.84 -1.73 5.58
CA PHE A 147 -2.42 -0.44 5.90
C PHE A 147 -3.48 -0.60 6.98
N LYS A 148 -3.56 0.38 7.87
CA LYS A 148 -4.56 0.47 8.93
C LYS A 148 -5.05 1.91 9.00
N ASP A 149 -6.36 2.08 9.05
CA ASP A 149 -7.05 3.31 9.40
C ASP A 149 -7.99 3.02 10.57
N GLN A 150 -7.72 3.69 11.69
CA GLN A 150 -8.53 3.58 12.89
C GLN A 150 -8.81 4.98 13.43
N GLY A 151 -10.07 5.42 13.33
CA GLY A 151 -10.48 6.72 13.86
C GLY A 151 -9.84 7.92 13.15
N GLY A 152 -9.46 7.78 11.87
CA GLY A 152 -8.79 8.84 11.10
C GLY A 152 -7.26 8.85 11.25
N GLU A 153 -6.71 8.05 12.16
CA GLU A 153 -5.27 7.80 12.24
C GLU A 153 -4.89 6.65 11.30
N THR A 154 -4.07 6.97 10.31
CA THR A 154 -3.61 6.00 9.31
C THR A 154 -2.18 5.56 9.60
N SER A 155 -1.90 4.29 9.33
CA SER A 155 -0.55 3.75 9.39
C SER A 155 -0.31 2.73 8.31
N VAL A 156 0.95 2.66 7.89
CA VAL A 156 1.48 1.72 6.92
C VAL A 156 2.62 0.96 7.58
N THR A 157 2.62 -0.35 7.37
CA THR A 157 3.68 -1.25 7.81
C THR A 157 4.09 -2.13 6.63
N LEU A 158 5.39 -2.19 6.36
CA LEU A 158 5.99 -3.13 5.42
C LEU A 158 6.84 -4.13 6.21
N GLN A 159 6.66 -5.41 5.96
CA GLN A 159 7.37 -6.48 6.67
C GLN A 159 8.00 -7.47 5.70
N LEU A 160 9.19 -7.95 6.06
CA LEU A 160 9.82 -9.10 5.42
C LEU A 160 9.59 -10.32 6.31
N PHE A 161 8.96 -11.33 5.73
CA PHE A 161 8.77 -12.63 6.31
C PHE A 161 9.82 -13.58 5.74
N ASN A 162 10.35 -14.45 6.58
CA ASN A 162 11.26 -15.52 6.20
C ASN A 162 10.66 -16.86 6.62
N ALA A 163 10.58 -17.81 5.70
CA ALA A 163 10.25 -19.18 6.01
C ALA A 163 11.51 -19.83 6.60
N PHE A 164 11.40 -20.32 7.84
CA PHE A 164 12.42 -21.19 8.40
C PHE A 164 11.90 -22.62 8.31
N PRO A 165 12.74 -23.61 7.98
CA PRO A 165 12.36 -25.00 8.16
C PRO A 165 11.97 -25.18 9.63
N GLU A 166 10.78 -25.73 9.90
CA GLU A 166 10.37 -26.06 11.26
C GLU A 166 11.46 -26.94 11.88
N LEU A 167 12.08 -26.46 12.95
CA LEU A 167 12.96 -27.29 13.74
C LEU A 167 12.10 -28.45 14.29
N PRO A 168 12.57 -29.71 14.20
CA PRO A 168 11.81 -30.82 14.75
C PRO A 168 11.52 -30.54 16.23
N PRO A 169 10.35 -30.96 16.74
CA PRO A 169 9.98 -30.72 18.13
C PRO A 169 11.08 -31.32 19.03
N VAL A 170 11.52 -30.53 20.01
CA VAL A 170 12.43 -31.03 21.04
C VAL A 170 11.65 -32.03 21.88
N SER A 171 11.96 -33.31 21.68
CA SER A 171 11.41 -34.45 22.43
C SER A 171 11.83 -34.44 23.89
#